data_AF-A0A9Q4KX82-F1
#
_entry.id   AF-A0A9Q4KX82-F1
#
_cell.length_a   1.000
_cell.length_b   1.000
_cell.length_c   1.000
_cell.angle_alpha   90.00
_cell.angle_beta   90.00
_cell.angle_gamma   90.00
#
_symmetry.space_group_name_H-M   'P 1'
#
loop_
_entity.id
_entity.type
_entity.pdbx_description
1 polymer ?
#
loop_
_entity_poly.entity_id
_entity_poly.type
_entity_poly.pdbx_seq_one_letter_code
_entity_poly.pdbx_strand_id
1 'polypeptide(L)'
;VIFAYITGFARAQLMSFVKEYHLEKDVVAFATDSVCVTRKIKMDSSELGGFSLDKHALDAYYLQNGFYRFGSWKQRGIGKLGRKEIEHIETIERDGRLYYQYKVLRTKKLASAIISNQIEDIGKLKEETREVNLNGDDKRFWLGRLESVNNKKLNKSTSLSPQIFPDYFKLNPDYNAD
;
A
#
# COMPACT_ATOMS: atom_id res chain seq x y z
N VAL A 1 18.00 20.44 7.47
CA VAL A 1 18.67 19.48 8.40
C VAL A 1 17.71 18.90 9.43
N ILE A 2 16.91 19.72 10.13
CA ILE A 2 15.99 19.27 11.19
C ILE A 2 14.98 18.20 10.71
N PHE A 3 14.30 18.40 9.58
CA PHE A 3 13.34 17.42 9.05
C PHE A 3 13.97 16.08 8.67
N ALA A 4 15.15 16.11 8.05
CA ALA A 4 15.90 14.91 7.70
C ALA A 4 16.30 14.14 8.97
N TYR A 5 16.73 14.86 10.02
CA TYR A 5 17.05 14.25 11.30
C TYR A 5 15.83 13.60 11.95
N ILE A 6 14.68 14.30 12.03
CA ILE A 6 13.45 13.77 12.64
C ILE A 6 13.02 12.48 11.93
N THR A 7 12.98 12.49 10.60
CA THR A 7 12.56 11.31 9.84
C THR A 7 13.58 10.18 9.90
N GLY A 8 14.87 10.49 9.96
CA GLY A 8 15.94 9.50 10.17
C GLY A 8 15.84 8.86 11.56
N PHE A 9 15.63 9.69 12.59
CA PHE A 9 15.48 9.26 13.97
C PHE A 9 14.25 8.35 14.15
N ALA A 10 13.09 8.74 13.62
CA ALA A 10 11.88 7.91 13.67
C ALA A 10 12.08 6.54 13.02
N ARG A 11 12.72 6.49 11.84
CA ARG A 11 13.06 5.21 11.18
C ARG A 11 14.04 4.38 12.01
N ALA A 12 15.03 5.02 12.64
CA ALA A 12 15.98 4.33 13.50
C ALA A 12 15.28 3.69 14.71
N GLN A 13 14.32 4.39 15.34
CA GLN A 13 13.54 3.84 16.46
C GLN A 13 12.77 2.56 16.07
N LEU A 14 12.13 2.55 14.91
CA LEU A 14 11.46 1.34 14.38
C LEU A 14 12.44 0.16 14.21
N MET A 15 13.63 0.44 13.68
CA MET A 15 14.65 -0.60 13.45
C MET A 15 15.26 -1.09 14.77
N SER A 16 15.49 -0.19 15.73
CA SER A 16 15.96 -0.53 17.07
C SER A 16 14.97 -1.45 17.78
N PHE A 17 13.67 -1.11 17.73
CA PHE A 17 12.62 -1.94 18.28
C PHE A 17 12.61 -3.36 17.68
N VAL A 18 12.71 -3.47 16.36
CA VAL A 18 12.76 -4.77 15.68
C VAL A 18 13.94 -5.61 16.15
N LYS A 19 15.12 -4.99 16.32
CA LYS A 19 16.34 -5.67 16.78
C LYS A 19 16.27 -6.09 18.24
N GLU A 20 15.81 -5.19 19.12
CA GLU A 20 15.70 -5.42 20.56
C GLU A 20 14.84 -6.65 20.87
N TYR A 21 13.74 -6.82 20.13
CA TYR A 21 12.81 -7.93 20.31
C TYR A 21 13.06 -9.11 19.36
N HIS A 22 14.12 -9.08 18.55
CA HIS A 22 14.50 -10.10 17.56
C HIS A 22 13.37 -10.45 16.57
N LEU A 23 12.73 -9.42 16.01
CA LEU A 23 11.53 -9.53 15.18
C LEU A 23 11.82 -9.56 13.67
N GLU A 24 13.08 -9.57 13.24
CA GLU A 24 13.47 -9.40 11.84
C GLU A 24 12.78 -10.40 10.90
N LYS A 25 12.52 -11.62 11.38
CA LYS A 25 11.84 -12.68 10.63
C LYS A 25 10.30 -12.62 10.72
N ASP A 26 9.79 -11.83 11.65
CA ASP A 26 8.37 -11.71 11.95
C ASP A 26 7.74 -10.44 11.35
N VAL A 27 8.56 -9.47 10.90
CA VAL A 27 8.12 -8.21 10.29
C VAL A 27 7.37 -8.47 8.99
N VAL A 28 6.19 -7.84 8.89
CA VAL A 28 5.35 -7.82 7.69
C VAL A 28 5.49 -6.48 6.97
N ALA A 29 5.40 -5.38 7.72
CA ALA A 29 5.41 -4.02 7.17
C ALA A 29 5.83 -2.97 8.21
N PHE A 30 6.31 -1.83 7.71
CA PHE A 30 6.46 -0.59 8.48
C PHE A 30 5.51 0.47 7.93
N ALA A 31 4.95 1.30 8.81
CA ALA A 31 4.06 2.40 8.45
C ALA A 31 4.32 3.61 9.34
N THR A 32 5.18 4.53 8.90
CA THR A 32 5.56 5.80 9.56
C THR A 32 6.17 5.64 10.94
N ASP A 33 5.37 5.27 11.93
CA ASP A 33 5.67 5.11 13.36
C ASP A 33 5.25 3.73 13.90
N SER A 34 4.71 2.87 13.03
CA SER A 34 4.16 1.57 13.38
C SER A 34 4.92 0.44 12.68
N VAL A 35 5.05 -0.70 13.37
CA VAL A 35 5.57 -1.94 12.79
C VAL A 35 4.51 -3.04 12.92
N CYS A 36 4.24 -3.73 11.82
CA CYS A 36 3.38 -4.91 11.80
C CYS A 36 4.25 -6.17 11.87
N VAL A 37 3.94 -7.03 12.83
CA VAL A 37 4.63 -8.31 13.04
C VAL A 37 3.63 -9.46 13.14
N THR A 38 4.08 -10.66 12.78
CA THR A 38 3.30 -11.90 12.91
C THR A 38 3.35 -12.48 14.33
N ARG A 39 4.42 -12.18 15.08
CA ARG A 39 4.60 -12.65 16.45
C ARG A 39 3.98 -11.67 17.45
N LYS A 40 3.15 -12.18 18.37
CA LYS A 40 2.61 -11.37 19.48
C LYS A 40 3.74 -11.01 20.46
N ILE A 41 3.85 -9.72 20.74
CA ILE A 41 4.81 -9.16 21.71
C ILE A 41 4.03 -8.77 22.96
N LYS A 42 4.57 -9.06 24.15
CA LYS A 42 4.00 -8.58 25.41
C LYS A 42 4.59 -7.21 25.71
N MET A 43 3.91 -6.17 25.26
CA MET A 43 4.34 -4.79 25.43
C MET A 43 3.13 -3.88 25.33
N ASP A 44 3.02 -2.95 26.25
CA ASP A 44 2.01 -1.90 26.23
C ASP A 44 2.53 -0.68 27.01
N SER A 45 3.24 0.21 26.31
CA SER A 45 3.78 1.43 26.92
C SER A 45 2.78 2.58 26.84
N SER A 46 2.61 3.30 27.94
CA SER A 46 1.90 4.59 27.98
C SER A 46 2.85 5.80 27.86
N GLU A 47 4.16 5.57 27.85
CA GLU A 47 5.16 6.64 27.82
C GLU A 47 5.39 7.19 26.41
N LEU A 48 5.72 8.48 26.32
CA LEU A 48 6.05 9.14 25.06
C LEU A 48 7.28 8.48 24.41
N GLY A 49 7.12 8.05 23.16
CA GLY A 49 8.17 7.36 22.40
C GLY A 49 8.25 5.85 22.66
N GLY A 50 7.48 5.34 23.62
CA GLY A 50 7.32 3.90 23.81
C GLY A 50 6.35 3.28 22.80
N PHE A 51 6.54 2.01 22.50
CA PHE A 51 5.64 1.25 21.64
C PHE A 51 4.49 0.63 22.45
N SER A 52 3.30 0.63 21.87
CA SER A 52 2.10 -0.03 22.39
C SER A 52 1.39 -0.81 21.29
N LEU A 53 0.52 -1.72 21.69
CA LEU A 53 -0.24 -2.51 20.73
C LEU A 53 -1.47 -1.73 20.25
N ASP A 54 -1.44 -1.26 19.00
CA ASP A 54 -2.62 -0.62 18.38
C ASP A 54 -3.69 -1.64 17.98
N LYS A 55 -3.34 -2.65 17.17
CA LYS A 55 -4.29 -3.61 16.61
C LYS A 55 -3.70 -5.01 16.52
N HIS A 56 -4.59 -6.01 16.51
CA HIS A 56 -4.25 -7.39 16.21
C HIS A 56 -5.35 -8.02 15.35
N ALA A 57 -4.97 -8.96 14.49
CA ALA A 57 -5.89 -9.74 13.67
C ALA A 57 -5.27 -11.11 13.37
N LEU A 58 -6.11 -12.06 12.94
CA LEU A 58 -5.64 -13.37 12.47
C LEU A 58 -5.17 -13.32 11.01
N ASP A 59 -5.66 -12.34 10.26
CA ASP A 59 -5.37 -12.09 8.86
C ASP A 59 -4.59 -10.79 8.70
N ALA A 60 -3.42 -10.85 8.05
CA ALA A 60 -2.62 -9.68 7.73
C ALA A 60 -2.28 -9.71 6.24
N TYR A 61 -2.88 -8.80 5.47
CA TYR A 61 -2.56 -8.60 4.05
C TYR A 61 -1.87 -7.26 3.87
N TYR A 62 -0.74 -7.28 3.17
CA TYR A 62 -0.05 -6.10 2.65
C TYR A 62 0.43 -6.43 1.24
N LEU A 63 -0.42 -6.15 0.24
CA LEU A 63 -0.15 -6.54 -1.14
C LEU A 63 0.69 -5.49 -1.86
N GLN A 64 0.27 -4.23 -1.73
CA GLN A 64 0.88 -3.06 -2.33
C GLN A 64 0.54 -1.84 -1.48
N ASN A 65 1.14 -0.70 -1.79
CA ASN A 65 0.77 0.57 -1.16
C ASN A 65 -0.72 0.85 -1.33
N GLY A 66 -1.50 0.64 -0.27
CA GLY A 66 -2.92 0.95 -0.27
C GLY A 66 -3.89 -0.22 -0.22
N PHE A 67 -3.39 -1.43 -0.40
CA PHE A 67 -4.21 -2.64 -0.32
C PHE A 67 -3.70 -3.47 0.85
N TYR A 68 -4.27 -3.18 2.02
CA TYR A 68 -3.97 -3.88 3.25
C TYR A 68 -5.22 -4.11 4.10
N ARG A 69 -5.21 -5.18 4.90
CA ARG A 69 -6.33 -5.69 5.69
C ARG A 69 -5.83 -6.29 7.01
N PHE A 70 -6.60 -6.06 8.09
CA PHE A 70 -6.45 -6.67 9.42
C PHE A 70 -7.82 -7.10 9.99
N GLY A 71 -8.67 -7.67 9.15
CA GLY A 71 -10.09 -7.85 9.40
C GLY A 71 -10.89 -7.37 8.21
N SER A 72 -10.92 -6.05 7.96
CA SER A 72 -11.53 -5.45 6.76
C SER A 72 -10.51 -4.70 5.90
N TRP A 73 -10.80 -4.57 4.60
CA TRP A 73 -9.99 -3.79 3.67
C TRP A 73 -10.07 -2.30 3.97
N LYS A 74 -8.91 -1.65 3.99
CA LYS A 74 -8.84 -0.20 4.18
C LYS A 74 -9.16 0.54 2.89
N GLN A 75 -10.14 1.43 2.94
CA GLN A 75 -10.43 2.38 1.87
C GLN A 75 -9.36 3.47 1.83
N ARG A 76 -9.05 3.97 0.62
CA ARG A 76 -7.97 4.96 0.40
C ARG A 76 -8.45 6.40 0.21
N GLY A 77 -9.73 6.70 0.33
CA GLY A 77 -10.26 8.03 0.04
C GLY A 77 -9.89 8.48 -1.38
N ILE A 78 -9.47 9.73 -1.55
CA ILE A 78 -9.14 10.32 -2.86
C ILE A 78 -7.67 10.06 -3.22
N GLY A 79 -7.41 9.69 -4.47
CA GLY A 79 -6.07 9.45 -5.00
C GLY A 79 -5.94 9.76 -6.49
N LYS A 80 -4.77 9.44 -7.04
CA LYS A 80 -4.49 9.56 -8.49
C LYS A 80 -4.22 8.18 -9.09
N LEU A 81 -4.80 7.94 -10.26
CA LEU A 81 -4.51 6.78 -11.09
C LEU A 81 -4.03 7.27 -12.46
N GLY A 82 -2.70 7.29 -12.64
CA GLY A 82 -2.08 8.03 -13.73
C GLY A 82 -2.47 9.51 -13.67
N ARG A 83 -3.08 10.02 -14.75
CA ARG A 83 -3.54 11.43 -14.83
C ARG A 83 -4.96 11.67 -14.31
N LYS A 84 -5.67 10.62 -13.89
CA LYS A 84 -7.05 10.72 -13.38
C LYS A 84 -7.04 10.90 -11.87
N GLU A 85 -7.85 11.83 -11.38
CA GLU A 85 -8.23 11.86 -9.98
C GLU A 85 -9.36 10.88 -9.75
N ILE A 86 -9.22 10.05 -8.72
CA ILE A 86 -10.15 8.98 -8.39
C ILE A 86 -10.51 9.02 -6.91
N GLU A 87 -11.74 8.65 -6.60
CA GLU A 87 -12.22 8.42 -5.23
C GLU A 87 -12.42 6.92 -5.04
N HIS A 88 -11.77 6.32 -4.05
CA HIS A 88 -11.94 4.91 -3.71
C HIS A 88 -13.30 4.73 -3.03
N ILE A 89 -14.19 3.96 -3.67
CA ILE A 89 -15.50 3.59 -3.14
C ILE A 89 -15.37 2.39 -2.21
N GLU A 90 -14.92 1.25 -2.75
CA GLU A 90 -14.78 0.03 -1.97
C GLU A 90 -13.75 -0.95 -2.53
N THR A 91 -13.34 -1.91 -1.69
CA THR A 91 -12.52 -3.04 -2.07
C THR A 91 -13.35 -4.32 -1.91
N ILE A 92 -13.47 -5.08 -2.99
CA ILE A 92 -14.38 -6.21 -3.10
C ILE A 92 -13.56 -7.49 -3.31
N GLU A 93 -13.90 -8.52 -2.55
CA GLU A 93 -13.39 -9.88 -2.77
C GLU A 93 -14.42 -10.67 -3.60
N ARG A 94 -13.99 -11.28 -4.70
CA ARG A 94 -14.82 -12.20 -5.51
C ARG A 94 -13.98 -13.38 -5.97
N ASP A 95 -14.42 -14.59 -5.68
CA ASP A 95 -13.75 -15.84 -6.09
C ASP A 95 -12.26 -15.88 -5.75
N GLY A 96 -11.90 -15.35 -4.57
CA GLY A 96 -10.52 -15.29 -4.12
C GLY A 96 -9.65 -14.23 -4.80
N ARG A 97 -10.22 -13.42 -5.70
CA ARG A 97 -9.58 -12.26 -6.32
C ARG A 97 -10.00 -10.99 -5.59
N LEU A 98 -9.18 -9.95 -5.75
CA LEU A 98 -9.40 -8.65 -5.13
C LEU A 98 -9.66 -7.61 -6.20
N TYR A 99 -10.69 -6.80 -6.01
CA TYR A 99 -11.07 -5.72 -6.90
C TYR A 99 -11.16 -4.43 -6.11
N TYR A 100 -10.78 -3.31 -6.71
CA TYR A 100 -11.01 -2.00 -6.13
C TYR A 100 -11.94 -1.20 -7.05
N GLN A 101 -13.02 -0.69 -6.46
CA GLN A 101 -14.00 0.15 -7.12
C GLN A 101 -13.70 1.61 -6.80
N TYR A 102 -13.74 2.45 -7.82
CA TYR A 102 -13.44 3.86 -7.70
C TYR A 102 -14.26 4.71 -8.65
N LYS A 103 -14.46 5.96 -8.26
CA LYS A 103 -15.12 6.99 -9.07
C LYS A 103 -14.08 7.90 -9.69
N VAL A 104 -14.12 8.11 -11.00
CA VAL A 104 -13.25 9.08 -11.66
C VAL A 104 -13.83 10.49 -11.46
N LEU A 105 -13.11 11.34 -10.73
CA LEU A 105 -13.56 12.70 -10.37
C LEU A 105 -13.37 13.71 -11.49
N ARG A 106 -12.37 13.50 -12.37
CA ARG A 106 -12.08 14.42 -13.47
C ARG A 106 -12.58 13.86 -14.80
N THR A 107 -13.62 14.49 -15.31
CA THR A 107 -14.19 14.24 -16.63
C THR A 107 -13.31 14.79 -17.74
N LYS A 108 -13.44 14.23 -18.96
CA LYS A 108 -12.62 14.60 -20.11
C LYS A 108 -12.65 16.12 -20.34
N LYS A 109 -11.50 16.71 -20.66
CA LYS A 109 -11.45 18.10 -21.15
C LYS A 109 -12.34 18.20 -22.40
N LEU A 110 -13.16 19.24 -22.49
CA LEU A 110 -14.12 19.47 -23.58
C LEU A 110 -13.51 19.19 -24.97
N ALA A 111 -12.32 19.73 -25.24
CA ALA A 111 -11.60 19.53 -26.50
C ALA A 111 -11.28 18.05 -26.80
N SER A 112 -10.86 17.27 -25.80
CA SER A 112 -10.58 15.84 -25.98
C SER A 112 -11.85 15.03 -26.25
N ALA A 113 -12.96 15.38 -25.59
CA ALA A 113 -14.24 14.73 -25.81
C ALA A 113 -14.80 15.03 -27.22
N ILE A 114 -14.63 16.26 -27.73
CA ILE A 114 -15.01 16.63 -29.10
C ILE A 114 -14.18 15.84 -30.13
N ILE A 115 -12.86 15.82 -29.99
CA ILE A 115 -11.96 15.09 -30.91
C ILE A 115 -12.26 13.58 -30.91
N SER A 116 -12.63 13.02 -29.75
CA SER A 116 -12.93 11.59 -29.60
C SER A 116 -14.38 11.22 -29.93
N ASN A 117 -15.21 12.18 -30.35
CA ASN A 117 -16.67 12.04 -30.54
C ASN A 117 -17.38 11.39 -29.33
N GLN A 118 -17.08 11.86 -28.12
CA GLN A 118 -17.65 11.40 -26.85
C GLN A 118 -18.16 12.59 -26.03
N ILE A 119 -18.97 13.44 -26.67
CA ILE A 119 -19.47 14.69 -26.08
C ILE A 119 -20.45 14.37 -24.94
N GLU A 120 -21.24 13.31 -25.09
CA GLU A 120 -22.16 12.82 -24.07
C GLU A 120 -21.49 12.37 -22.76
N ASP A 121 -20.18 12.13 -22.77
CA ASP A 121 -19.42 11.69 -21.58
C ASP A 121 -18.79 12.84 -20.80
N ILE A 122 -18.96 14.09 -21.26
CA ILE A 122 -18.48 15.29 -20.56
C ILE A 122 -19.30 15.47 -19.27
N GLY A 123 -18.61 15.71 -18.15
CA GLY A 123 -19.26 15.93 -16.86
C GLY A 123 -19.80 14.66 -16.16
N LYS A 124 -19.82 13.50 -16.83
CA LYS A 124 -20.26 12.24 -16.21
C LYS A 124 -19.18 11.64 -15.30
N LEU A 125 -19.46 11.59 -14.00
CA LEU A 125 -18.66 10.82 -13.06
C LEU A 125 -18.91 9.33 -13.34
N LYS A 126 -17.84 8.59 -13.60
CA LYS A 126 -17.90 7.17 -13.93
C LYS A 126 -17.31 6.34 -12.81
N GLU A 127 -18.05 5.33 -12.38
CA GLU A 127 -17.52 4.27 -11.53
C GLU A 127 -16.84 3.20 -12.38
N GLU A 128 -15.65 2.80 -11.96
CA GLU A 128 -14.87 1.76 -12.57
C GLU A 128 -14.47 0.75 -11.50
N THR A 129 -14.41 -0.53 -11.88
CA THR A 129 -13.88 -1.60 -11.03
C THR A 129 -12.65 -2.17 -11.71
N ARG A 130 -11.57 -2.34 -10.95
CA ARG A 130 -10.33 -2.91 -11.48
C ARG A 130 -9.80 -4.00 -10.56
N GLU A 131 -9.36 -5.10 -11.17
CA GLU A 131 -8.70 -6.19 -10.45
C GLU A 131 -7.35 -5.73 -9.93
N VAL A 132 -7.08 -6.00 -8.66
CA VAL A 132 -5.79 -5.77 -8.00
C VAL A 132 -4.88 -6.93 -8.34
N ASN A 133 -3.71 -6.63 -8.89
CA ASN A 133 -2.67 -7.64 -9.06
C ASN A 133 -2.08 -7.99 -7.69
N LEU A 134 -2.42 -9.17 -7.15
CA LEU A 134 -1.94 -9.66 -5.87
C LEU A 134 -0.40 -9.76 -5.81
N ASN A 135 0.27 -9.92 -6.95
CA ASN A 135 1.73 -10.03 -7.06
C ASN A 135 2.32 -8.80 -7.78
N GLY A 136 1.67 -7.65 -7.69
CA GLY A 136 2.07 -6.46 -8.43
C GLY A 136 3.12 -5.59 -7.75
N ASP A 137 3.58 -5.91 -6.54
CA ASP A 137 4.75 -5.23 -5.94
C ASP A 137 6.02 -5.82 -6.56
N ASP A 138 6.62 -5.05 -7.46
CA ASP A 138 7.80 -5.38 -8.23
C ASP A 138 9.12 -4.99 -7.52
N LYS A 139 9.04 -4.31 -6.37
CA LYS A 139 10.21 -3.94 -5.55
C LYS A 139 10.60 -5.03 -4.54
N ARG A 140 9.90 -6.16 -4.57
CA ARG A 140 10.14 -7.32 -3.71
C ARG A 140 10.31 -8.58 -4.53
N PHE A 141 11.22 -9.44 -4.06
CA PHE A 141 11.27 -10.82 -4.49
C PHE A 141 10.31 -11.64 -3.64
N TRP A 142 9.28 -12.20 -4.27
CA TRP A 142 8.30 -13.05 -3.63
C TRP A 142 8.76 -14.52 -3.69
N LEU A 143 8.75 -15.21 -2.54
CA LEU A 143 9.13 -16.64 -2.44
C LEU A 143 8.02 -17.59 -2.88
N GLY A 144 6.82 -17.06 -3.14
CA GLY A 144 5.68 -17.78 -3.68
C GLY A 144 4.79 -16.83 -4.49
N ARG A 145 3.75 -17.39 -5.11
CA ARG A 145 2.74 -16.61 -5.84
C ARG A 145 1.44 -16.58 -5.06
N LEU A 146 0.89 -15.39 -4.88
CA LEU A 146 -0.46 -15.20 -4.35
C LEU A 146 -1.45 -15.47 -5.47
N GLU A 147 -2.12 -16.62 -5.39
CA GLU A 147 -3.19 -17.01 -6.33
C GLU A 147 -4.57 -16.57 -5.84
N SER A 148 -4.74 -16.45 -4.52
CA SER A 148 -5.99 -16.06 -3.91
C SER A 148 -5.77 -15.38 -2.56
N VAL A 149 -6.59 -14.37 -2.26
CA VAL A 149 -6.68 -13.79 -0.91
C VAL A 149 -7.31 -14.74 0.11
N ASN A 150 -7.93 -15.84 -0.31
CA ASN A 150 -8.57 -16.80 0.60
C ASN A 150 -7.67 -17.98 1.01
N ASN A 151 -6.48 -18.09 0.42
CA ASN A 151 -5.62 -19.27 0.61
C ASN A 151 -5.08 -19.42 2.05
N LYS A 152 -5.15 -18.38 2.89
CA LYS A 152 -4.65 -18.36 4.28
C LYS A 152 -3.19 -18.85 4.42
N LYS A 153 -2.41 -18.74 3.34
CA LYS A 153 -1.00 -19.13 3.30
C LYS A 153 -0.13 -17.89 3.49
N LEU A 154 0.90 -18.03 4.30
CA LEU A 154 1.95 -17.02 4.41
C LEU A 154 2.77 -17.01 3.10
N ASN A 155 2.86 -15.86 2.45
CA ASN A 155 3.83 -15.65 1.37
C ASN A 155 4.96 -14.76 1.89
N LYS A 156 6.17 -15.31 1.92
CA LYS A 156 7.35 -14.58 2.36
C LYS A 156 7.93 -13.80 1.18
N SER A 157 8.48 -12.63 1.45
CA SER A 157 9.19 -11.84 0.47
C SER A 157 10.43 -11.19 1.09
N THR A 158 11.33 -10.75 0.22
CA THR A 158 12.46 -9.91 0.58
C THR A 158 12.50 -8.70 -0.35
N SER A 159 12.96 -7.56 0.15
CA SER A 159 13.16 -6.38 -0.70
C SER A 159 14.24 -6.66 -1.74
N LEU A 160 14.04 -6.17 -2.96
CA LEU A 160 15.11 -6.18 -3.96
C LEU A 160 16.22 -5.22 -3.55
N SER A 161 17.46 -5.56 -3.90
CA SER A 161 18.59 -4.64 -3.73
C SER A 161 18.49 -3.52 -4.77
N PRO A 162 18.47 -2.24 -4.35
CA PRO A 162 18.50 -1.12 -5.29
C PRO A 162 19.78 -1.04 -6.11
N GLN A 163 20.88 -1.62 -5.61
CA GLN A 163 22.15 -1.66 -6.34
C GLN A 163 22.10 -2.67 -7.49
N ILE A 164 21.43 -3.80 -7.30
CA ILE A 164 21.32 -4.87 -8.31
C ILE A 164 20.17 -4.60 -9.28
N PHE A 165 19.07 -4.01 -8.80
CA PHE A 165 17.84 -3.78 -9.55
C PHE A 165 17.46 -2.29 -9.66
N PRO A 166 18.37 -1.39 -10.09
CA PRO A 166 18.17 0.06 -10.00
C PRO A 166 16.94 0.55 -10.77
N ASP A 167 16.59 -0.11 -11.87
CA ASP A 167 15.45 0.27 -12.73
C ASP A 167 14.11 0.19 -11.98
N TYR A 168 13.92 -0.78 -11.10
CA TYR A 168 12.71 -0.94 -10.28
C TYR A 168 12.57 0.14 -9.20
N PHE A 169 13.67 0.84 -8.88
CA PHE A 169 13.69 1.91 -7.88
C PHE A 169 13.75 3.30 -8.49
N LYS A 170 13.76 3.43 -9.83
CA LYS A 170 13.62 4.73 -10.48
C LYS A 170 12.32 5.38 -10.04
N LEU A 171 12.40 6.67 -9.72
CA LEU A 171 11.21 7.46 -9.44
C LEU A 171 10.31 7.43 -10.68
N ASN A 172 8.99 7.41 -10.44
CA ASN A 172 8.05 7.53 -11.54
C ASN A 172 8.35 8.83 -12.30
N PRO A 173 8.31 8.84 -13.65
CA PRO A 173 8.57 10.06 -14.43
C PRO A 173 7.65 11.23 -14.05
N ASP A 174 6.47 10.91 -13.51
CA ASP A 174 5.49 11.88 -13.04
C ASP A 174 5.77 12.42 -11.62
N TYR A 175 6.80 11.92 -10.93
CA TYR A 175 7.24 12.42 -9.63
C TYR A 175 8.26 13.54 -9.83
N ASN A 176 7.77 14.74 -10.10
CA ASN A 176 8.59 15.94 -9.94
C ASN A 176 8.69 16.23 -8.44
N ALA A 177 9.88 16.00 -7.88
CA ALA A 177 10.23 16.59 -6.60
C ALA A 177 10.52 18.07 -6.86
N ASP A 178 9.57 18.93 -6.53
CA ASP A 178 9.83 20.37 -6.39
C ASP A 178 10.82 20.62 -5.23
#